data_AF-A0A378LNE1-F1
#
_entry.id   AF-A0A378LNE1-F1
#
_cell.length_a   1.000
_cell.length_b   1.000
_cell.length_c   1.000
_cell.angle_alpha   90.00
_cell.angle_beta   90.00
_cell.angle_gamma   90.00
#
_symmetry.space_group_name_H-M   'P 1'
#
loop_
_entity.id
_entity.type
_entity.pdbx_description
1 polymer ?
#
loop_
_entity_poly.entity_id
_entity_poly.type
_entity_poly.pdbx_seq_one_letter_code
_entity_poly.pdbx_strand_id
1 'polypeptide(L)'
;MYAKNQEKVEQNSDDNYLYSNDSLVRFNRWMYKWVDSLKKQEFEKIIQKALSERQQGSWNLFSRDRYSENLYQELKYGNTSNSDILAHIFKSSDSFKPILFNILLQRMITAAYFSKNFDNDAELVIQVSSDDARIRYYSQLLSNYTKVNDQVFCNKIAELQNSQLARLIQTPETNPLYSFFNYNNESRKQAFYLPLDIVLLINQHLGPNNIYYQEAKSLIQLERWPTNENEFQTYKVCITAIVDECINKVIELTRTKVNETKKDASPYVSSPCAP
;
A
#
# COMPACT_ATOMS: atom_id res chain seq x y z
N MET A 1 -58.28 -11.53 27.79
CA MET A 1 -57.07 -10.76 28.19
C MET A 1 -55.87 -11.68 28.02
N TYR A 2 -54.89 -11.25 27.23
CA TYR A 2 -53.53 -11.80 27.06
C TYR A 2 -53.36 -13.22 26.51
N ALA A 3 -53.43 -13.34 25.19
CA ALA A 3 -52.55 -14.21 24.41
C ALA A 3 -52.16 -13.43 23.15
N LYS A 4 -51.12 -12.59 23.27
CA LYS A 4 -50.64 -11.70 22.22
C LYS A 4 -49.39 -12.33 21.60
N ASN A 5 -49.54 -12.81 20.38
CA ASN A 5 -48.56 -12.82 19.29
C ASN A 5 -47.11 -13.17 19.68
N GLN A 6 -46.79 -14.47 19.68
CA GLN A 6 -45.46 -14.97 19.34
C GLN A 6 -45.48 -15.54 17.91
N GLU A 7 -45.90 -14.73 16.94
CA GLU A 7 -45.64 -15.02 15.54
C GLU A 7 -44.39 -14.27 15.09
N LYS A 8 -43.39 -15.08 14.68
CA LYS A 8 -42.25 -14.75 13.81
C LYS A 8 -41.30 -13.64 14.26
N VAL A 9 -40.26 -14.06 14.98
CA VAL A 9 -38.92 -13.49 14.81
C VAL A 9 -37.94 -14.65 14.54
N GLU A 10 -38.18 -15.36 13.44
CA GLU A 10 -37.13 -16.02 12.66
C GLU A 10 -36.86 -15.09 11.46
N GLN A 11 -36.25 -13.94 11.71
CA GLN A 11 -35.64 -13.13 10.66
C GLN A 11 -34.16 -13.50 10.59
N ASN A 12 -33.92 -14.45 9.69
CA ASN A 12 -32.74 -14.60 8.81
C ASN A 12 -31.35 -14.46 9.44
N SER A 13 -30.73 -15.59 9.77
CA SER A 13 -29.26 -15.70 9.85
C SER A 13 -28.55 -15.27 8.55
N ASP A 14 -29.24 -15.38 7.42
CA ASP A 14 -28.71 -15.04 6.09
C ASP A 14 -28.54 -13.53 5.85
N ASP A 15 -29.37 -12.68 6.48
CA ASP A 15 -29.26 -11.22 6.28
C ASP A 15 -28.01 -10.64 6.95
N ASN A 16 -27.53 -11.23 8.05
CA ASN A 16 -26.29 -10.80 8.71
C ASN A 16 -25.04 -11.05 7.84
N TYR A 17 -25.07 -12.05 6.96
CA TYR A 17 -23.95 -12.33 6.06
C TYR A 17 -23.74 -11.18 5.04
N LEU A 18 -24.82 -10.55 4.58
CA LEU A 18 -24.80 -9.45 3.61
C LEU A 18 -24.20 -8.15 4.15
N TYR A 19 -24.25 -7.94 5.47
CA TYR A 19 -23.65 -6.78 6.13
C TYR A 19 -22.25 -7.08 6.68
N SER A 20 -21.70 -8.28 6.42
CA SER A 20 -20.36 -8.64 6.88
C SER A 20 -19.26 -7.89 6.12
N ASN A 21 -18.13 -7.66 6.79
CA ASN A 21 -16.95 -7.08 6.15
C ASN A 21 -16.45 -7.92 4.96
N ASP A 22 -16.61 -9.25 5.01
CA ASP A 22 -16.21 -10.14 3.91
C ASP A 22 -17.04 -9.89 2.66
N SER A 23 -18.37 -9.90 2.78
CA SER A 23 -19.30 -9.60 1.68
C SER A 23 -19.01 -8.22 1.08
N LEU A 24 -18.75 -7.22 1.91
CA LEU A 24 -18.39 -5.88 1.45
C LEU A 24 -17.10 -5.85 0.64
N VAL A 25 -16.04 -6.49 1.14
CA VAL A 25 -14.75 -6.57 0.43
C VAL A 25 -14.90 -7.31 -0.89
N ARG A 26 -15.67 -8.41 -0.91
CA ARG A 26 -15.95 -9.20 -2.11
C ARG A 26 -16.72 -8.38 -3.14
N PHE A 27 -17.81 -7.73 -2.74
CA PHE A 27 -18.60 -6.86 -3.61
C PHE A 27 -17.74 -5.75 -4.21
N ASN A 28 -16.97 -5.03 -3.39
CA ASN A 28 -16.12 -3.94 -3.87
C ASN A 28 -15.08 -4.47 -4.87
N ARG A 29 -14.37 -5.55 -4.51
CA ARG A 29 -13.37 -6.16 -5.40
C ARG A 29 -13.99 -6.55 -6.74
N TRP A 30 -15.16 -7.18 -6.71
CA TRP A 30 -15.85 -7.60 -7.93
C TRP A 30 -16.29 -6.39 -8.77
N MET A 31 -16.86 -5.36 -8.16
CA MET A 31 -17.26 -4.13 -8.85
C MET A 31 -16.06 -3.45 -9.53
N TYR A 32 -14.95 -3.24 -8.81
CA TYR A 32 -13.76 -2.62 -9.39
C TYR A 32 -13.18 -3.47 -10.53
N LYS A 33 -13.11 -4.80 -10.35
CA LYS A 33 -12.68 -5.72 -11.41
C LYS A 33 -13.60 -5.69 -12.62
N TRP A 34 -14.91 -5.64 -12.42
CA TRP A 34 -15.90 -5.57 -13.49
C TRP A 34 -15.77 -4.26 -14.26
N VAL A 35 -15.64 -3.13 -13.57
CA VAL A 35 -15.42 -1.82 -14.20
C VAL A 35 -14.11 -1.80 -15.00
N ASP A 36 -13.04 -2.41 -14.48
CA ASP A 36 -11.75 -2.48 -15.18
C ASP A 36 -11.80 -3.37 -16.44
N SER A 37 -12.72 -4.33 -16.47
CA SER A 37 -12.95 -5.17 -17.66
C SER A 37 -13.70 -4.47 -18.79
N LEU A 38 -14.35 -3.32 -18.52
CA LEU A 38 -15.09 -2.57 -19.52
C LEU A 38 -14.13 -1.87 -20.49
N LYS A 39 -14.55 -1.72 -21.75
CA LYS A 39 -13.85 -0.80 -22.65
C LYS A 39 -13.98 0.62 -22.08
N LYS A 40 -12.91 1.41 -22.16
CA LYS A 40 -12.88 2.79 -21.62
C LYS A 40 -14.07 3.65 -22.08
N GLN A 41 -14.44 3.55 -23.37
CA GLN A 41 -15.60 4.24 -23.96
C GLN A 41 -16.96 3.80 -23.35
N GLU A 42 -17.09 2.54 -22.92
CA GLU A 42 -18.32 2.04 -22.28
C GLU A 42 -18.44 2.59 -20.86
N PHE A 43 -17.32 2.61 -20.13
CA PHE A 43 -17.27 3.21 -18.80
C PHE A 43 -17.50 4.73 -18.82
N GLU A 44 -16.91 5.43 -19.80
CA GLU A 44 -17.19 6.85 -20.06
C GLU A 44 -18.69 7.12 -20.27
N LYS A 45 -19.38 6.28 -21.05
CA LYS A 45 -20.84 6.42 -21.25
C LYS A 45 -21.63 6.23 -19.96
N ILE A 46 -21.19 5.34 -19.07
CA ILE A 46 -21.81 5.16 -17.75
C ILE A 46 -21.67 6.44 -16.91
N ILE A 47 -20.46 7.02 -16.87
CA ILE A 47 -20.19 8.28 -16.17
C ILE A 47 -21.00 9.43 -16.75
N GLN A 48 -21.03 9.58 -18.08
CA GLN A 48 -21.81 10.62 -18.76
C GLN A 48 -23.31 10.49 -18.47
N LYS A 49 -23.84 9.26 -18.45
CA LYS A 49 -25.23 9.01 -18.05
C LYS A 49 -25.48 9.50 -16.62
N ALA A 50 -24.61 9.13 -15.67
CA ALA A 50 -24.72 9.56 -14.30
C ALA A 50 -24.66 11.10 -14.16
N LEU A 51 -23.80 11.77 -14.94
CA LEU A 51 -23.68 13.23 -14.94
C LEU A 51 -24.95 13.88 -15.49
N SER A 52 -25.55 13.29 -16.53
CA SER A 52 -26.81 13.79 -17.10
C SER A 52 -27.99 13.67 -16.13
N GLU A 53 -28.09 12.56 -15.39
CA GLU A 53 -29.14 12.35 -14.39
C GLU A 53 -28.98 13.32 -13.20
N ARG A 54 -27.74 13.62 -12.79
CA ARG A 54 -27.47 14.66 -11.78
C ARG A 54 -27.95 16.05 -12.23
N GLN A 55 -27.78 16.38 -13.51
CA GLN A 55 -28.16 17.69 -14.06
C GLN A 55 -29.68 17.83 -14.26
N GLN A 56 -30.42 16.74 -14.53
CA GLN A 56 -31.87 16.79 -14.71
C GLN A 56 -32.63 17.28 -13.46
N GLY A 57 -32.03 17.19 -12.26
CA GLY A 57 -32.58 17.75 -11.02
C GLY A 57 -32.13 19.18 -10.69
N SER A 58 -31.22 19.77 -11.47
CA SER A 58 -30.62 21.08 -11.22
C SER A 58 -30.73 21.97 -12.47
N TRP A 59 -31.68 22.90 -12.46
CA TRP A 59 -31.96 23.84 -13.56
C TRP A 59 -30.80 24.83 -13.89
N ASN A 60 -29.60 24.64 -13.33
CA ASN A 60 -28.44 25.47 -13.62
C ASN A 60 -27.61 24.90 -14.77
N LEU A 61 -28.13 25.07 -15.99
CA LEU A 61 -27.48 24.73 -17.27
C LEU A 61 -26.14 25.45 -17.54
N PHE A 62 -25.74 26.40 -16.69
CA PHE A 62 -24.52 27.22 -16.87
C PHE A 62 -23.44 27.04 -15.80
N SER A 63 -23.69 26.29 -14.73
CA SER A 63 -22.60 25.92 -13.82
C SER A 63 -21.91 24.68 -14.38
N ARG A 64 -21.00 24.91 -15.33
CA ARG A 64 -19.99 23.93 -15.75
C ARG A 64 -19.14 23.62 -14.51
N ASP A 65 -19.60 22.66 -13.71
CA ASP A 65 -19.01 22.30 -12.43
C ASP A 65 -17.55 21.90 -12.70
N ARG A 66 -16.59 22.56 -12.05
CA ARG A 66 -15.16 22.29 -12.22
C ARG A 66 -14.84 20.80 -12.00
N TYR A 67 -15.64 20.13 -11.16
CA TYR A 67 -15.58 18.70 -10.97
C TYR A 67 -15.78 17.91 -12.28
N SER A 68 -16.82 18.26 -13.06
CA SER A 68 -17.09 17.59 -14.34
C SER A 68 -15.97 17.81 -15.35
N GLU A 69 -15.39 19.02 -15.41
CA GLU A 69 -14.29 19.32 -16.32
C GLU A 69 -13.04 18.50 -15.99
N ASN A 70 -12.65 18.42 -14.70
CA ASN A 70 -11.52 17.61 -14.25
C ASN A 70 -11.74 16.13 -14.58
N LEU A 71 -12.95 15.62 -14.34
CA LEU A 71 -13.31 14.24 -14.65
C LEU A 71 -13.20 13.94 -16.15
N TYR A 72 -13.66 14.86 -17.01
CA TYR A 72 -13.53 14.72 -18.46
C TYR A 72 -12.07 14.72 -18.93
N GLN A 73 -11.20 15.50 -18.29
CA GLN A 73 -9.77 15.50 -18.60
C GLN A 73 -9.11 14.17 -18.23
N GLU A 74 -9.44 13.62 -17.05
CA GLU A 74 -8.95 12.30 -16.62
C GLU A 74 -9.42 11.17 -17.56
N LEU A 75 -10.70 11.20 -17.97
CA LEU A 75 -11.23 10.24 -18.94
C LEU A 75 -10.52 10.36 -20.29
N LYS A 76 -10.39 11.59 -20.82
CA LYS A 76 -9.91 11.81 -22.19
C LYS A 76 -8.40 11.62 -22.35
N TYR A 77 -7.60 12.00 -21.36
CA TYR A 77 -6.14 12.07 -21.50
C TYR A 77 -5.37 11.24 -20.47
N GLY A 78 -6.04 10.66 -19.46
CA GLY A 78 -5.39 9.80 -18.47
C GLY A 78 -5.04 8.43 -19.05
N ASN A 79 -3.82 7.95 -18.80
CA ASN A 79 -3.45 6.54 -18.96
C ASN A 79 -3.92 5.68 -17.76
N THR A 80 -4.91 6.19 -17.03
CA THR A 80 -5.45 5.63 -15.79
C THR A 80 -6.44 4.51 -16.13
N SER A 81 -6.46 3.45 -15.32
CA SER A 81 -7.42 2.36 -15.48
C SER A 81 -8.85 2.82 -15.14
N ASN A 82 -9.87 2.07 -15.55
CA ASN A 82 -11.25 2.44 -15.19
C ASN A 82 -11.47 2.29 -13.68
N SER A 83 -10.84 1.30 -13.04
CA SER A 83 -10.92 1.12 -11.59
C SER A 83 -10.34 2.32 -10.83
N ASP A 84 -9.24 2.90 -11.31
CA ASP A 84 -8.59 4.05 -10.69
C ASP A 84 -9.44 5.31 -10.82
N ILE A 85 -10.04 5.52 -12.00
CA ILE A 85 -11.00 6.60 -12.25
C ILE A 85 -12.21 6.44 -11.32
N LEU A 86 -12.74 5.22 -11.17
CA LEU A 86 -13.83 4.94 -10.26
C LEU A 86 -13.46 5.26 -8.81
N ALA A 87 -12.27 4.84 -8.37
CA ALA A 87 -11.78 5.12 -7.02
C ALA A 87 -11.66 6.62 -6.77
N HIS A 88 -11.15 7.39 -7.75
CA HIS A 88 -11.08 8.84 -7.69
C HIS A 88 -12.47 9.48 -7.53
N ILE A 89 -13.44 9.05 -8.34
CA ILE A 89 -14.84 9.51 -8.23
C ILE A 89 -15.40 9.20 -6.84
N PHE A 90 -15.21 7.98 -6.33
CA PHE A 90 -15.73 7.60 -5.02
C PHE A 90 -14.92 8.19 -3.86
N LYS A 91 -13.86 8.96 -4.12
CA LYS A 91 -13.12 9.75 -3.12
C LYS A 91 -13.65 11.18 -2.96
N SER A 92 -14.30 11.77 -3.97
CA SER A 92 -14.90 13.11 -3.85
C SER A 92 -16.04 13.14 -2.82
N SER A 93 -16.64 14.28 -2.50
CA SER A 93 -17.74 14.35 -1.51
C SER A 93 -18.98 14.93 -2.15
N ASP A 94 -19.44 14.34 -3.24
CA ASP A 94 -20.53 14.89 -4.03
C ASP A 94 -21.72 13.95 -4.21
N SER A 95 -22.86 14.55 -4.54
CA SER A 95 -24.14 13.88 -4.80
C SER A 95 -24.13 13.00 -6.06
N PHE A 96 -23.00 12.95 -6.78
CA PHE A 96 -22.80 12.12 -7.95
C PHE A 96 -22.67 10.63 -7.62
N LYS A 97 -22.05 10.28 -6.48
CA LYS A 97 -21.73 8.88 -6.16
C LYS A 97 -22.95 7.96 -6.08
N PRO A 98 -24.06 8.32 -5.40
CA PRO A 98 -25.21 7.43 -5.33
C PRO A 98 -25.84 7.18 -6.71
N ILE A 99 -25.83 8.21 -7.57
CA ILE A 99 -26.34 8.10 -8.96
C ILE A 99 -25.46 7.16 -9.77
N LEU A 100 -24.13 7.38 -9.75
CA LEU A 100 -23.19 6.52 -10.44
C LEU A 100 -23.25 5.07 -9.92
N PHE A 101 -23.30 4.89 -8.60
CA PHE A 101 -23.42 3.58 -7.96
C PHE A 101 -24.66 2.84 -8.46
N ASN A 102 -25.82 3.50 -8.49
CA ASN A 102 -27.07 2.91 -8.99
C ASN A 102 -26.94 2.47 -10.45
N ILE A 103 -26.38 3.30 -11.32
CA ILE A 103 -26.21 2.95 -12.73
C ILE A 103 -25.24 1.78 -12.89
N LEU A 104 -24.12 1.76 -12.14
CA LEU A 104 -23.18 0.64 -12.14
C LEU A 104 -23.85 -0.64 -11.68
N LEU A 105 -24.58 -0.59 -10.57
CA LEU A 105 -25.28 -1.73 -10.02
C LEU A 105 -26.28 -2.31 -11.03
N GLN A 106 -27.07 -1.46 -11.69
CA GLN A 106 -28.00 -1.89 -12.75
C GLN A 106 -27.29 -2.57 -13.93
N ARG A 107 -26.15 -2.01 -14.36
CA ARG A 107 -25.34 -2.59 -15.45
C ARG A 107 -24.71 -3.92 -15.06
N MET A 108 -24.22 -4.03 -13.82
CA MET A 108 -23.64 -5.23 -13.24
C MET A 108 -24.66 -6.36 -13.15
N ILE A 109 -25.87 -6.08 -12.64
CA ILE A 109 -26.98 -7.04 -12.62
C ILE A 109 -27.31 -7.52 -14.02
N THR A 110 -27.41 -6.60 -14.98
CA THR A 110 -27.68 -6.92 -16.38
C THR A 110 -26.58 -7.87 -16.91
N ALA A 111 -25.31 -7.54 -16.68
CA ALA A 111 -24.19 -8.38 -17.10
C ALA A 111 -24.19 -9.76 -16.42
N ALA A 112 -24.54 -9.83 -15.12
CA ALA A 112 -24.65 -11.07 -14.37
C ALA A 112 -25.72 -11.99 -14.98
N TYR A 113 -26.91 -11.47 -15.29
CA TYR A 113 -27.98 -12.23 -15.93
C TYR A 113 -27.62 -12.77 -17.32
N PHE A 114 -26.78 -12.05 -18.07
CA PHE A 114 -26.31 -12.51 -19.39
C PHE A 114 -25.05 -13.39 -19.33
N SER A 115 -24.41 -13.49 -18.16
CA SER A 115 -23.26 -14.37 -17.98
C SER A 115 -23.75 -15.82 -17.79
N LYS A 116 -23.14 -16.76 -18.51
CA LYS A 116 -23.47 -18.20 -18.38
C LYS A 116 -22.95 -18.83 -17.08
N ASN A 117 -22.06 -18.14 -16.37
CA ASN A 117 -21.43 -18.60 -15.14
C ASN A 117 -21.78 -17.66 -14.00
N PHE A 118 -22.80 -18.04 -13.23
CA PHE A 118 -23.20 -17.36 -12.01
C PHE A 118 -22.24 -17.75 -10.89
N ASP A 119 -21.26 -16.90 -10.59
CA ASP A 119 -20.41 -17.10 -9.41
C ASP A 119 -21.03 -16.47 -8.16
N ASN A 120 -20.50 -16.83 -6.99
CA ASN A 120 -20.98 -16.33 -5.70
C ASN A 120 -20.85 -14.79 -5.56
N ASP A 121 -20.08 -14.12 -6.42
CA ASP A 121 -19.93 -12.66 -6.41
C ASP A 121 -21.06 -11.98 -7.22
N ALA A 122 -21.50 -12.60 -8.32
CA ALA A 122 -22.67 -12.17 -9.08
C ALA A 122 -23.97 -12.30 -8.27
N GLU A 123 -24.10 -13.37 -7.48
CA GLU A 123 -25.25 -13.54 -6.57
C GLU A 123 -25.32 -12.42 -5.53
N LEU A 124 -24.18 -12.06 -4.94
CA LEU A 124 -24.09 -10.98 -3.96
C LEU A 124 -24.59 -9.64 -4.53
N VAL A 125 -24.25 -9.35 -5.79
CA VAL A 125 -24.69 -8.11 -6.47
C VAL A 125 -26.21 -8.06 -6.61
N ILE A 126 -26.82 -9.19 -6.94
CA ILE A 126 -28.28 -9.30 -7.06
C ILE A 126 -28.94 -9.14 -5.69
N GLN A 127 -28.38 -9.77 -4.65
CA GLN A 127 -28.87 -9.63 -3.27
C GLN A 127 -28.71 -8.21 -2.72
N VAL A 128 -27.67 -7.47 -3.12
CA VAL A 128 -27.51 -6.04 -2.78
C VAL A 128 -28.56 -5.20 -3.50
N SER A 129 -28.90 -5.54 -4.74
CA SER A 129 -29.87 -4.79 -5.55
C SER A 129 -31.34 -5.01 -5.18
N SER A 130 -31.64 -6.00 -4.35
CA SER A 130 -33.02 -6.36 -4.01
C SER A 130 -33.69 -5.38 -3.04
N ASP A 131 -32.93 -4.47 -2.43
CA ASP A 131 -33.42 -3.56 -1.39
C ASP A 131 -32.69 -2.21 -1.41
N ASP A 132 -33.47 -1.13 -1.46
CA ASP A 132 -32.98 0.26 -1.43
C ASP A 132 -32.12 0.56 -0.19
N ALA A 133 -32.42 -0.04 0.96
CA ALA A 133 -31.62 0.14 2.17
C ALA A 133 -30.20 -0.45 1.99
N ARG A 134 -30.10 -1.62 1.35
CA ARG A 134 -28.82 -2.27 1.02
C ARG A 134 -28.03 -1.46 0.00
N ILE A 135 -28.70 -0.97 -1.04
CA ILE A 135 -28.07 -0.08 -2.04
C ILE A 135 -27.44 1.14 -1.37
N ARG A 136 -28.18 1.80 -0.47
CA ARG A 136 -27.65 2.95 0.30
C ARG A 136 -26.48 2.57 1.19
N TYR A 137 -26.57 1.45 1.90
CA TYR A 137 -25.51 0.94 2.77
C TYR A 137 -24.21 0.68 1.99
N TYR A 138 -24.29 -0.07 0.89
CA TYR A 138 -23.14 -0.38 0.04
C TYR A 138 -22.58 0.88 -0.64
N SER A 139 -23.43 1.80 -1.11
CA SER A 139 -22.98 3.07 -1.68
C SER A 139 -22.18 3.94 -0.70
N GLN A 140 -22.64 4.03 0.56
CA GLN A 140 -21.92 4.76 1.61
C GLN A 140 -20.59 4.10 1.93
N LEU A 141 -20.58 2.78 2.07
CA LEU A 141 -19.37 2.04 2.39
C LEU A 141 -18.33 2.06 1.29
N LEU A 142 -18.73 2.14 0.02
CA LEU A 142 -17.78 2.26 -1.07
C LEU A 142 -16.91 3.52 -0.97
N SER A 143 -17.50 4.61 -0.46
CA SER A 143 -16.79 5.86 -0.15
C SER A 143 -15.83 5.74 1.03
N ASN A 144 -16.08 4.79 1.94
CA ASN A 144 -15.20 4.49 3.06
C ASN A 144 -14.13 3.48 2.65
N TYR A 145 -14.45 2.54 1.78
CA TYR A 145 -13.53 1.53 1.27
C TYR A 145 -12.36 2.15 0.52
N THR A 146 -12.59 3.18 -0.31
CA THR A 146 -11.48 3.90 -0.97
C THR A 146 -10.53 4.54 0.03
N LYS A 147 -11.06 5.14 1.11
CA LYS A 147 -10.24 5.70 2.19
C LYS A 147 -9.48 4.63 2.97
N VAL A 148 -10.13 3.51 3.27
CA VAL A 148 -9.51 2.37 3.97
C VAL A 148 -8.43 1.74 3.10
N ASN A 149 -8.67 1.59 1.80
CA ASN A 149 -7.70 1.01 0.87
C ASN A 149 -6.48 1.93 0.70
N ASP A 150 -6.68 3.25 0.62
CA ASP A 150 -5.59 4.24 0.66
C ASP A 150 -4.77 4.09 1.96
N GLN A 151 -5.44 3.93 3.11
CA GLN A 151 -4.76 3.73 4.39
C GLN A 151 -3.97 2.42 4.44
N VAL A 152 -4.56 1.32 3.96
CA VAL A 152 -3.89 0.01 3.88
C VAL A 152 -2.66 0.10 2.99
N PHE A 153 -2.76 0.81 1.86
CA PHE A 153 -1.64 0.99 0.95
C PHE A 153 -0.54 1.88 1.54
N CYS A 154 -0.90 2.99 2.21
CA CYS A 154 0.04 3.80 2.98
C CYS A 154 0.73 3.00 4.09
N ASN A 155 -0.01 2.16 4.80
CA ASN A 155 0.54 1.28 5.83
C ASN A 155 1.53 0.27 5.21
N LYS A 156 1.19 -0.32 4.06
CA LYS A 156 2.07 -1.24 3.33
C LYS A 156 3.40 -0.57 2.93
N ILE A 157 3.36 0.70 2.48
CA ILE A 157 4.56 1.50 2.19
C ILE A 157 5.37 1.74 3.46
N ALA A 158 4.72 2.17 4.55
CA ALA A 158 5.38 2.42 5.82
C ALA A 158 6.02 1.15 6.42
N GLU A 159 5.32 0.01 6.37
CA GLU A 159 5.83 -1.29 6.79
C GLU A 159 7.06 -1.71 5.99
N LEU A 160 7.05 -1.52 4.67
CA LEU A 160 8.21 -1.77 3.82
C LEU A 160 9.39 -0.88 4.22
N GLN A 161 9.19 0.44 4.32
CA GLN A 161 10.25 1.37 4.71
C GLN A 161 10.83 1.01 6.08
N ASN A 162 9.98 0.74 7.07
CA ASN A 162 10.38 0.35 8.42
C ASN A 162 11.13 -0.98 8.44
N SER A 163 10.67 -1.98 7.67
CA SER A 163 11.34 -3.27 7.55
C SER A 163 12.74 -3.11 6.95
N GLN A 164 12.88 -2.31 5.89
CA GLN A 164 14.16 -2.07 5.25
C GLN A 164 15.12 -1.29 6.17
N LEU A 165 14.63 -0.25 6.85
CA LEU A 165 15.43 0.48 7.85
C LEU A 165 15.82 -0.39 9.05
N ALA A 166 14.96 -1.33 9.46
CA ALA A 166 15.28 -2.28 10.53
C ALA A 166 16.43 -3.23 10.13
N ARG A 167 16.59 -3.57 8.84
CA ARG A 167 17.74 -4.36 8.36
C ARG A 167 19.07 -3.67 8.67
N LEU A 168 19.15 -2.34 8.56
CA LEU A 168 20.35 -1.59 8.93
C LEU A 168 20.66 -1.74 10.42
N ILE A 169 19.65 -1.58 11.28
CA ILE A 169 19.79 -1.75 12.74
C ILE A 169 20.26 -3.18 13.06
N GLN A 170 19.74 -4.17 12.34
CA GLN A 170 20.12 -5.58 12.50
C GLN A 170 21.48 -5.94 11.89
N THR A 171 22.09 -5.02 11.14
CA THR A 171 23.43 -5.21 10.56
C THR A 171 24.45 -4.68 11.54
N PRO A 172 25.21 -5.55 12.24
CA PRO A 172 26.07 -5.13 13.33
C PRO A 172 27.21 -4.19 12.87
N GLU A 173 27.69 -4.34 11.64
CA GLU A 173 28.74 -3.51 11.04
C GLU A 173 28.34 -2.03 10.97
N THR A 174 27.04 -1.73 10.88
CA THR A 174 26.54 -0.34 10.88
C THR A 174 26.77 0.37 12.22
N ASN A 175 27.18 -0.37 13.26
CA ASN A 175 27.66 0.17 14.51
C ASN A 175 29.16 0.44 14.44
N PRO A 176 29.62 1.69 14.60
CA PRO A 176 31.05 1.99 14.70
C PRO A 176 31.76 1.18 15.81
N LEU A 177 31.07 0.86 16.91
CA LEU A 177 31.62 0.05 18.00
C LEU A 177 31.88 -1.40 17.56
N TYR A 178 31.04 -1.97 16.69
CA TYR A 178 31.28 -3.31 16.16
C TYR A 178 32.63 -3.37 15.44
N SER A 179 32.89 -2.39 14.56
CA SER A 179 34.17 -2.29 13.86
C SER A 179 35.36 -2.07 14.80
N PHE A 180 35.16 -1.43 15.96
CA PHE A 180 36.23 -1.19 16.95
C PHE A 180 36.58 -2.43 17.77
N PHE A 181 35.59 -3.21 18.19
CA PHE A 181 35.78 -4.39 19.05
C PHE A 181 36.09 -5.66 18.27
N ASN A 182 35.53 -5.80 17.06
CA ASN A 182 35.76 -6.97 16.20
C ASN A 182 36.89 -6.72 15.18
N TYR A 183 37.69 -5.68 15.39
CA TYR A 183 38.91 -5.44 14.66
C TYR A 183 40.02 -6.39 15.11
N ASN A 184 40.40 -7.31 14.22
CA ASN A 184 41.45 -8.27 14.50
C ASN A 184 42.84 -7.65 14.24
N ASN A 185 43.31 -6.87 15.21
CA ASN A 185 44.71 -6.47 15.26
C ASN A 185 45.51 -7.52 16.02
N GLU A 186 46.56 -8.07 15.41
CA GLU A 186 47.52 -9.02 15.99
C GLU A 186 48.08 -8.56 17.35
N SER A 187 48.05 -7.26 17.63
CA SER A 187 48.45 -6.63 18.90
C SER A 187 47.41 -6.70 20.02
N ARG A 188 46.19 -7.19 19.75
CA ARG A 188 45.07 -7.29 20.70
C ARG A 188 44.71 -8.75 21.00
N LYS A 189 45.69 -9.57 21.36
CA LYS A 189 45.45 -10.98 21.80
C LYS A 189 44.64 -11.11 23.11
N GLN A 190 44.24 -10.00 23.72
CA GLN A 190 43.43 -9.93 24.95
C GLN A 190 42.18 -9.05 24.82
N ALA A 191 41.81 -8.58 23.61
CA ALA A 191 40.61 -7.76 23.49
C ALA A 191 39.33 -8.58 23.70
N PHE A 192 38.45 -8.07 24.57
CA PHE A 192 37.11 -8.59 24.76
C PHE A 192 36.30 -8.35 23.48
N TYR A 193 35.93 -9.43 22.79
CA TYR A 193 34.94 -9.38 21.72
C TYR A 193 33.63 -8.86 22.30
N LEU A 194 32.99 -7.92 21.61
CA LEU A 194 31.66 -7.47 22.00
C LEU A 194 30.64 -8.50 21.48
N PRO A 195 29.87 -9.16 22.36
CA PRO A 195 28.87 -10.13 21.93
C PRO A 195 27.88 -9.50 20.95
N LEU A 196 27.49 -10.26 19.92
CA LEU A 196 26.65 -9.78 18.82
C LEU A 196 25.31 -9.24 19.33
N ASP A 197 24.71 -9.91 20.29
CA ASP A 197 23.49 -9.55 20.99
C ASP A 197 23.58 -8.17 21.67
N ILE A 198 24.73 -7.82 22.26
CA ILE A 198 24.96 -6.49 22.85
C ILE A 198 25.08 -5.43 21.75
N VAL A 199 25.74 -5.73 20.63
CA VAL A 199 25.86 -4.82 19.48
C VAL A 199 24.48 -4.52 18.89
N LEU A 200 23.65 -5.54 18.71
CA LEU A 200 22.30 -5.39 18.18
C LEU A 200 21.41 -4.58 19.13
N LEU A 201 21.54 -4.80 20.45
CA LEU A 201 20.82 -4.01 21.45
C LEU A 201 21.23 -2.53 21.40
N ILE A 202 22.53 -2.25 21.27
CA ILE A 202 23.05 -0.89 21.10
C ILE A 202 22.51 -0.28 19.80
N ASN A 203 22.49 -1.01 18.69
CA ASN A 203 21.94 -0.53 17.43
C ASN A 203 20.46 -0.16 17.52
N GLN A 204 19.67 -0.97 18.22
CA GLN A 204 18.25 -0.66 18.45
C GLN A 204 18.07 0.66 19.19
N HIS A 205 18.89 0.92 20.21
CA HIS A 205 18.85 2.17 20.98
C HIS A 205 19.42 3.35 20.18
N LEU A 206 20.43 3.09 19.35
CA LEU A 206 21.00 4.07 18.45
C LEU A 206 20.10 4.39 17.27
N GLY A 207 19.06 3.60 16.95
CA GLY A 207 18.29 3.67 15.70
C GLY A 207 18.28 5.05 15.01
N PRO A 208 17.59 6.07 15.56
CA PRO A 208 17.54 7.42 14.99
C PRO A 208 18.88 8.20 15.00
N ASN A 209 19.86 7.80 15.78
CA ASN A 209 21.18 8.43 15.87
C ASN A 209 22.25 7.68 15.07
N ASN A 210 21.92 6.54 14.44
CA ASN A 210 22.84 5.85 13.54
C ASN A 210 22.95 6.63 12.22
N ILE A 211 24.18 7.00 11.83
CA ILE A 211 24.43 7.84 10.64
C ILE A 211 23.93 7.18 9.35
N TYR A 212 24.10 5.86 9.21
CA TYR A 212 23.66 5.12 8.03
C TYR A 212 22.14 4.93 8.01
N TYR A 213 21.53 4.80 9.18
CA TYR A 213 20.07 4.82 9.31
C TYR A 213 19.49 6.17 8.87
N GLN A 214 20.10 7.28 9.28
CA GLN A 214 19.66 8.63 8.90
C GLN A 214 19.90 8.90 7.41
N GLU A 215 21.05 8.52 6.87
CA GLU A 215 21.35 8.62 5.43
C GLU A 215 20.31 7.85 4.61
N ALA A 216 20.07 6.58 4.92
CA ALA A 216 19.08 5.76 4.24
C ALA A 216 17.67 6.35 4.39
N LYS A 217 17.28 6.79 5.60
CA LYS A 217 15.96 7.39 5.84
C LYS A 217 15.75 8.66 5.02
N SER A 218 16.75 9.53 4.95
CA SER A 218 16.68 10.74 4.13
C SER A 218 16.54 10.42 2.64
N LEU A 219 17.30 9.46 2.12
CA LEU A 219 17.19 9.03 0.73
C LEU A 219 15.82 8.43 0.42
N ILE A 220 15.32 7.56 1.30
CA ILE A 220 13.97 6.98 1.20
C ILE A 220 12.87 8.06 1.19
N GLN A 221 13.04 9.13 1.97
CA GLN A 221 12.08 10.23 2.03
C GLN A 221 12.08 11.10 0.76
N LEU A 222 13.17 11.09 -0.01
CA LEU A 222 13.25 11.78 -1.31
C LEU A 222 12.57 10.98 -2.43
N GLU A 223 12.42 9.67 -2.26
CA GLU A 223 11.74 8.82 -3.23
C GLU A 223 10.26 9.14 -3.33
N ARG A 224 9.76 9.15 -4.56
CA ARG A 224 8.34 9.39 -4.81
C ARG A 224 7.53 8.20 -4.31
N TRP A 225 6.51 8.48 -3.50
CA TRP A 225 5.59 7.46 -3.02
C TRP A 225 4.81 6.84 -4.19
N PRO A 226 4.69 5.50 -4.24
CA PRO A 226 3.94 4.83 -5.28
C PRO A 226 2.45 5.12 -5.12
N THR A 227 1.73 5.15 -6.23
CA THR A 227 0.27 5.37 -6.26
C THR A 227 -0.51 4.10 -6.58
N ASN A 228 0.17 3.06 -7.06
CA ASN A 228 -0.42 1.78 -7.46
C ASN A 228 0.56 0.62 -7.20
N GLU A 229 0.08 -0.62 -7.34
CA GLU A 229 0.87 -1.81 -7.01
C GLU A 229 2.10 -2.00 -7.91
N ASN A 230 2.03 -1.61 -9.19
CA ASN A 230 3.17 -1.74 -10.10
C ASN A 230 4.30 -0.76 -9.73
N GLU A 231 3.92 0.49 -9.45
CA GLU A 231 4.84 1.48 -8.87
C GLU A 231 5.38 1.01 -7.52
N PHE A 232 4.58 0.33 -6.70
CA PHE A 232 5.02 -0.21 -5.42
C PHE A 232 6.12 -1.27 -5.57
N GLN A 233 6.04 -2.15 -6.56
CA GLN A 233 7.10 -3.13 -6.81
C GLN A 233 8.41 -2.45 -7.25
N THR A 234 8.31 -1.43 -8.10
CA THR A 234 9.48 -0.63 -8.52
C THR A 234 10.08 0.11 -7.32
N TYR A 235 9.23 0.77 -6.54
CA TYR A 235 9.59 1.47 -5.32
C TYR A 235 10.30 0.51 -4.34
N LYS A 236 9.79 -0.69 -4.14
CA LYS A 236 10.42 -1.72 -3.30
C LYS A 236 11.85 -2.02 -3.73
N VAL A 237 12.11 -2.18 -5.03
CA VAL A 237 13.47 -2.40 -5.55
C VAL A 237 14.37 -1.20 -5.23
N CYS A 238 13.90 0.03 -5.45
CA CYS A 238 14.68 1.25 -5.15
C CYS A 238 15.03 1.36 -3.67
N ILE A 239 14.06 1.18 -2.77
CA ILE A 239 14.29 1.26 -1.32
C ILE A 239 15.25 0.18 -0.84
N THR A 240 15.13 -1.03 -1.37
CA THR A 240 16.08 -2.11 -1.08
C THR A 240 17.49 -1.73 -1.55
N ALA A 241 17.64 -1.17 -2.75
CA ALA A 241 18.94 -0.74 -3.28
C ALA A 241 19.60 0.35 -2.43
N ILE A 242 18.84 1.36 -1.98
CA ILE A 242 19.33 2.42 -1.08
C ILE A 242 19.89 1.82 0.21
N VAL A 243 19.12 0.92 0.84
CA VAL A 243 19.53 0.29 2.10
C VAL A 243 20.73 -0.63 1.90
N ASP A 244 20.75 -1.42 0.82
CA ASP A 244 21.86 -2.30 0.51
C ASP A 244 23.15 -1.51 0.22
N GLU A 245 23.05 -0.36 -0.45
CA GLU A 245 24.19 0.55 -0.66
C GLU A 245 24.78 1.04 0.67
N CYS A 246 23.93 1.49 1.60
CA CYS A 246 24.37 1.90 2.93
C CYS A 246 25.05 0.74 3.69
N ILE A 247 24.49 -0.47 3.64
CA ILE A 247 25.10 -1.67 4.27
C ILE A 247 26.46 -1.98 3.62
N ASN A 248 26.52 -2.04 2.29
CA ASN A 248 27.72 -2.41 1.56
C ASN A 248 28.86 -1.41 1.78
N LYS A 249 28.55 -0.10 1.79
CA LYS A 249 29.52 0.96 2.09
C LYS A 249 30.22 0.73 3.43
N VAL A 250 29.47 0.31 4.45
CA VAL A 250 30.00 0.00 5.78
C VAL A 250 30.86 -1.25 5.78
N ILE A 251 30.39 -2.31 5.13
CA ILE A 251 31.11 -3.58 5.05
C ILE A 251 32.46 -3.37 4.35
N GLU A 252 32.48 -2.65 3.23
CA GLU A 252 33.69 -2.36 2.47
C GLU A 252 34.68 -1.47 3.25
N LEU A 253 34.19 -0.45 3.97
CA LEU A 253 35.03 0.35 4.88
C LEU A 253 35.66 -0.51 5.99
N THR A 254 34.90 -1.47 6.51
CA THR A 254 35.38 -2.38 7.55
C THR A 254 36.44 -3.34 6.99
N ARG A 255 36.23 -3.88 5.79
CA ARG A 255 37.17 -4.77 5.10
C ARG A 255 38.47 -4.07 4.67
N THR A 256 38.37 -2.86 4.15
CA THR A 256 39.54 -2.10 3.67
C THR A 256 40.50 -1.79 4.80
N LYS A 257 39.99 -1.34 5.95
CA LYS A 257 40.80 -1.09 7.15
C LYS A 257 41.53 -2.36 7.61
N VAL A 258 40.84 -3.51 7.64
CA VAL A 258 41.44 -4.81 7.99
C VAL A 258 42.60 -5.17 7.05
N ASN A 259 42.51 -4.86 5.76
CA ASN A 259 43.55 -5.17 4.78
C ASN A 259 44.76 -4.22 4.86
N GLU A 260 44.54 -2.93 5.10
CA GLU A 260 45.63 -1.94 5.27
C GLU A 260 46.51 -2.29 6.48
N THR A 261 45.90 -2.70 7.59
CA THR A 261 46.65 -2.98 8.83
C THR A 261 47.49 -4.27 8.76
N LYS A 262 47.14 -5.20 7.87
CA LYS A 262 47.97 -6.39 7.59
C LYS A 262 49.21 -6.06 6.76
N LYS A 263 49.17 -4.98 5.96
CA LYS A 263 50.27 -4.56 5.09
C LYS A 263 51.40 -3.89 5.89
N ASP A 264 51.04 -3.19 6.97
CA ASP A 264 51.98 -2.54 7.89
C ASP A 264 52.61 -3.51 8.92
N ALA A 265 52.11 -4.75 9.02
CA ALA A 265 52.63 -5.80 9.89
C ALA A 265 53.71 -6.69 9.22
N SER A 266 54.28 -6.28 8.09
CA SER A 266 55.37 -7.01 7.43
C SER A 266 56.64 -6.99 8.32
N PRO A 267 57.35 -8.12 8.53
CA PRO A 267 58.41 -8.18 9.52
C PRO A 267 59.62 -7.36 9.07
N TYR A 268 60.06 -6.44 9.92
CA TYR A 268 61.41 -5.89 9.86
C TYR A 268 62.40 -7.07 9.83
N VAL A 269 63.08 -7.23 8.69
CA VAL A 269 64.18 -8.16 8.53
C VAL A 269 65.31 -7.67 9.44
N SER A 270 65.49 -8.35 10.57
CA SER A 270 66.59 -8.13 11.49
C SER A 270 67.91 -8.41 10.78
N SER A 271 68.68 -7.35 10.55
CA SER A 271 70.04 -7.41 10.02
C SER A 271 70.94 -8.15 11.03
N PRO A 272 71.68 -9.20 10.62
CA PRO A 272 72.57 -9.92 11.52
C PRO A 272 73.83 -9.10 11.77
N CYS A 273 74.08 -8.72 13.02
CA CYS A 273 75.40 -8.24 13.44
C CYS A 273 76.41 -9.38 13.24
N ALA A 274 77.40 -9.12 12.39
CA ALA A 274 78.58 -9.96 12.20
C ALA A 274 79.59 -9.75 13.35
N PRO A 275 80.45 -10.76 13.63
CA PRO A 275 81.26 -10.85 14.86
C PRO A 275 82.41 -9.85 14.97
#